data_AF-A0A4U8TK48-F1
#
_entry.id   AF-A0A4U8TK48-F1
#
_cell.length_a   1.000
_cell.length_b   1.000
_cell.length_c   1.000
_cell.angle_alpha   90.00
_cell.angle_beta   90.00
_cell.angle_gamma   90.00
#
_symmetry.space_group_name_H-M   'P 1'
#
loop_
_entity.id
_entity.type
_entity.pdbx_description
1 polymer ?
#
loop_
_entity_poly.entity_id
_entity_poly.type
_entity_poly.pdbx_seq_one_letter_code
_entity_poly.pdbx_strand_id
1 'polypeptide(L)'
;MKILIYLIHKEEKMSEDINRYLKICKQFGVDIVISHIFNKEIQQAQKYDSSKKSKSNKQGQDNIASKIAYSKALESYIDSQSILLDEGGKLYDSFGFAELISKLISSQGNLHRNNKNLHNYGIKFFIAGAFGFHSSLLAKYHTISLSPMTFSHKIAKLVLLEQIYRSLSIINNHPYHK
;
A
#
# COMPACT_ATOMS: atom_id res chain seq x y z
N MET A 1 9.71 -0.68 15.04
CA MET A 1 9.77 -0.96 13.57
C MET A 1 8.85 0.03 12.86
N LYS A 2 9.11 0.37 11.59
CA LYS A 2 8.18 1.17 10.77
C LYS A 2 7.41 0.33 9.75
N ILE A 3 6.17 0.70 9.51
CA ILE A 3 5.40 0.31 8.33
C ILE A 3 5.09 1.59 7.54
N LEU A 4 5.46 1.61 6.27
CA LEU A 4 5.33 2.76 5.38
C LEU A 4 4.21 2.47 4.38
N ILE A 5 3.21 3.34 4.30
CA ILE A 5 2.11 3.23 3.34
C ILE A 5 2.20 4.40 2.36
N TYR A 6 2.52 4.09 1.10
CA TYR A 6 2.59 5.08 0.02
C TYR A 6 1.30 5.07 -0.79
N LEU A 7 0.68 6.24 -0.93
CA LEU A 7 -0.62 6.37 -1.60
C LEU A 7 -0.54 7.41 -2.73
N ILE A 8 -0.97 7.02 -3.93
CA ILE A 8 -1.18 7.97 -5.04
C ILE A 8 -2.54 8.66 -4.86
N HIS A 9 -2.54 9.69 -4.04
CA HIS A 9 -3.69 10.53 -3.77
C HIS A 9 -3.21 11.88 -3.22
N LYS A 10 -4.00 12.93 -3.41
CA LYS A 10 -3.74 14.22 -2.77
C LYS A 10 -3.73 14.04 -1.25
N GLU A 11 -2.95 14.87 -0.57
CA GLU A 11 -3.02 14.93 0.88
C GLU A 11 -4.41 15.34 1.32
N GLU A 12 -4.93 14.64 2.33
CA GLU A 12 -6.25 14.85 2.89
C GLU A 12 -6.18 14.73 4.41
N LYS A 13 -7.08 15.40 5.11
CA LYS A 13 -7.17 15.29 6.57
C LYS A 13 -7.45 13.84 6.96
N MET A 14 -6.63 13.29 7.86
CA MET A 14 -6.83 11.94 8.37
C MET A 14 -8.11 11.86 9.21
N SER A 15 -8.90 10.81 8.98
CA SER A 15 -10.07 10.52 9.81
C SER A 15 -9.65 10.06 11.21
N GLU A 16 -10.59 10.18 12.17
CA GLU A 16 -10.39 9.69 13.54
C GLU A 16 -10.07 8.20 13.58
N ASP A 17 -10.70 7.39 12.72
CA ASP A 17 -10.44 5.96 12.61
C ASP A 17 -9.00 5.66 12.17
N ILE A 18 -8.47 6.41 11.19
CA ILE A 18 -7.08 6.24 10.78
C ILE A 18 -6.16 6.58 11.95
N ASN A 19 -6.37 7.72 12.60
CA ASN A 19 -5.57 8.15 13.75
C ASN A 19 -5.62 7.12 14.90
N ARG A 20 -6.77 6.50 15.12
CA ARG A 20 -6.92 5.41 16.09
C ARG A 20 -6.03 4.22 15.74
N TYR A 21 -6.04 3.75 14.49
CA TYR A 21 -5.17 2.63 14.08
C TYR A 21 -3.68 2.97 14.20
N LEU A 22 -3.27 4.18 13.80
CA LEU A 22 -1.89 4.64 13.99
C LEU A 22 -1.48 4.61 15.46
N LYS A 23 -2.38 5.00 16.38
CA LYS A 23 -2.12 5.00 17.83
C LYS A 23 -2.03 3.59 18.41
N ILE A 24 -3.00 2.72 18.11
CA ILE A 24 -3.04 1.38 18.71
C ILE A 24 -1.93 0.48 18.16
N CYS A 25 -1.47 0.66 16.92
CA CYS A 25 -0.31 -0.09 16.41
C CYS A 25 1.00 0.25 17.14
N LYS A 26 1.14 1.46 17.70
CA LYS A 26 2.33 1.85 18.48
C LYS A 26 2.52 1.01 19.74
N GLN A 27 1.45 0.46 20.32
CA GLN A 27 1.55 -0.40 21.50
C GLN A 27 2.33 -1.71 21.21
N PHE A 28 2.39 -2.11 19.94
CA PHE A 28 3.18 -3.25 19.46
C PHE A 28 4.58 -2.85 18.98
N GLY A 29 5.04 -1.62 19.28
CA GLY A 29 6.32 -1.11 18.80
C GLY A 29 6.37 -0.83 17.29
N VAL A 30 5.21 -0.70 16.64
CA VAL A 30 5.08 -0.42 15.21
C VAL A 30 4.61 1.02 14.98
N ASP A 31 5.44 1.79 14.29
CA ASP A 31 5.10 3.14 13.85
C ASP A 31 4.66 3.11 12.39
N ILE A 32 3.41 3.49 12.12
CA ILE A 32 2.86 3.52 10.76
C ILE A 32 2.97 4.94 10.22
N VAL A 33 3.61 5.10 9.06
CA VAL A 33 3.76 6.38 8.37
C VAL A 33 3.03 6.31 7.03
N ILE A 34 2.11 7.24 6.80
CA ILE A 34 1.36 7.33 5.54
C ILE A 34 1.91 8.51 4.73
N SER A 35 2.37 8.25 3.52
CA SER A 35 2.93 9.25 2.60
C SER A 35 2.06 9.40 1.36
N HIS A 36 1.60 10.61 1.11
CA HIS A 36 0.79 10.96 -0.06
C HIS A 36 1.71 11.41 -1.21
N ILE A 37 1.64 10.73 -2.34
CA ILE A 37 2.44 11.03 -3.53
C ILE A 37 1.49 11.55 -4.61
N PHE A 38 1.52 12.86 -4.84
CA PHE A 38 0.70 13.49 -5.86
C PHE A 38 1.40 14.73 -6.42
N ASN A 39 1.74 14.70 -7.71
CA ASN A 39 2.42 15.79 -8.40
C ASN A 39 1.64 16.22 -9.65
N LYS A 40 2.13 17.27 -10.33
CA LYS A 40 1.50 17.80 -11.54
C LYS A 40 1.43 16.76 -12.67
N GLU A 41 2.46 15.92 -12.83
CA GLU A 41 2.50 14.86 -13.84
C GLU A 41 1.37 13.85 -13.63
N ILE A 42 1.19 13.36 -12.40
CA ILE A 42 0.09 12.48 -12.00
C ILE A 42 -1.26 13.13 -12.29
N GLN A 43 -1.44 14.39 -11.91
CA GLN A 43 -2.69 15.11 -12.13
C GLN A 43 -3.04 15.23 -13.62
N GLN A 44 -2.05 15.55 -14.45
CA GLN A 44 -2.22 15.69 -15.91
C GLN A 44 -2.56 14.34 -16.55
N ALA A 45 -1.82 13.28 -16.19
CA ALA A 45 -2.07 11.93 -16.70
C ALA A 45 -3.47 11.42 -16.34
N GLN A 46 -3.90 11.62 -15.10
CA GLN A 46 -5.26 11.25 -14.65
C GLN A 46 -6.36 11.99 -15.41
N LYS A 47 -6.17 13.28 -15.69
CA LYS A 47 -7.11 14.07 -16.50
C LYS A 47 -7.18 13.55 -17.94
N TYR A 48 -6.02 13.26 -18.53
CA TYR A 48 -5.92 12.74 -19.89
C TYR A 48 -6.65 11.41 -20.04
N ASP A 49 -6.35 10.41 -19.20
CA ASP A 49 -6.99 9.08 -19.30
C ASP A 49 -8.48 9.13 -18.96
N SER A 50 -8.88 9.94 -17.97
CA SER A 50 -10.30 10.17 -17.66
C SER A 50 -11.08 10.73 -18.85
N SER A 51 -10.46 11.62 -19.65
CA SER A 51 -11.10 12.21 -20.84
C SER A 51 -11.25 11.23 -22.00
N LYS A 52 -10.40 10.19 -22.08
CA LYS A 52 -10.48 9.14 -23.10
C LYS A 52 -11.49 8.05 -22.76
N LYS A 53 -11.67 7.71 -21.48
CA LYS A 53 -12.69 6.74 -21.02
C LYS A 53 -14.10 7.05 -21.52
N SER A 54 -14.46 8.32 -21.69
CA SER A 54 -15.77 8.72 -22.22
C SER A 54 -15.96 8.47 -23.72
N LYS A 55 -14.93 8.05 -24.46
CA LYS A 55 -14.96 7.91 -25.94
C LYS A 55 -14.73 6.48 -26.44
N SER A 56 -14.37 5.52 -25.58
CA SER A 56 -14.07 4.14 -25.98
C SER A 56 -14.59 3.09 -24.98
N ASN A 57 -15.54 2.25 -25.42
CA ASN A 57 -16.03 1.06 -24.70
C ASN A 57 -15.06 -0.14 -24.78
N LYS A 58 -13.74 0.07 -24.76
CA LYS A 58 -12.75 -1.03 -24.80
C LYS A 58 -11.97 -1.12 -23.50
N GLN A 59 -12.46 -2.00 -22.62
CA GLN A 59 -11.78 -2.51 -21.45
C GLN A 59 -10.45 -3.18 -21.88
N GLY A 60 -9.30 -2.52 -21.74
CA GLY A 60 -8.02 -3.24 -21.87
C GLY A 60 -6.74 -2.43 -22.10
N GLN A 61 -6.78 -1.27 -22.76
CA GLN A 61 -5.54 -0.55 -23.15
C GLN A 61 -5.48 0.93 -22.78
N ASP A 62 -6.53 1.50 -22.17
CA ASP A 62 -6.77 2.95 -22.26
C ASP A 62 -6.17 3.83 -21.14
N ASN A 63 -5.44 3.28 -20.15
CA ASN A 63 -4.94 4.06 -19.01
C ASN A 63 -3.41 4.03 -18.84
N ILE A 64 -2.68 3.96 -19.95
CA ILE A 64 -1.22 3.82 -19.96
C ILE A 64 -0.53 5.04 -19.33
N ALA A 65 -1.02 6.26 -19.59
CA ALA A 65 -0.36 7.48 -19.11
C ALA A 65 -0.35 7.57 -17.58
N SER A 66 -1.50 7.34 -16.93
CA SER A 66 -1.62 7.37 -15.47
C SER A 66 -0.78 6.28 -14.82
N LYS A 67 -0.84 5.06 -15.36
CA LYS A 67 -0.06 3.93 -14.84
C LYS A 67 1.46 4.16 -14.94
N ILE A 68 1.93 4.75 -16.04
CA ILE A 68 3.35 5.15 -16.20
C ILE A 68 3.71 6.26 -15.20
N ALA A 69 2.89 7.31 -15.08
CA ALA A 69 3.13 8.41 -14.15
C ALA A 69 3.21 7.93 -12.69
N TYR A 70 2.33 7.00 -12.29
CA TYR A 70 2.38 6.38 -10.96
C TYR A 70 3.68 5.61 -10.77
N SER A 71 4.08 4.83 -11.79
CA SER A 71 5.28 3.97 -11.69
C SER A 71 6.54 4.82 -11.51
N LYS A 72 6.67 5.89 -12.30
CA LYS A 72 7.76 6.88 -12.16
C LYS A 72 7.77 7.54 -10.79
N ALA A 73 6.60 7.94 -10.27
CA ALA A 73 6.51 8.62 -8.98
C ALA A 73 6.83 7.72 -7.78
N LEU A 74 6.65 6.40 -7.92
CA LEU A 74 6.90 5.42 -6.85
C LEU A 74 8.31 4.83 -6.88
N GLU A 75 9.08 5.06 -7.94
CA GLU A 75 10.39 4.42 -8.18
C GLU A 75 11.40 4.67 -7.05
N SER A 76 11.43 5.87 -6.46
CA SER A 76 12.35 6.21 -5.37
C SER A 76 11.95 5.63 -4.00
N TYR A 77 10.75 5.08 -3.87
CA TYR A 77 10.21 4.56 -2.62
C TYR A 77 10.19 3.03 -2.58
N ILE A 78 9.99 2.41 -3.74
CA ILE A 78 9.83 0.96 -3.89
C ILE A 78 11.17 0.23 -3.78
N ASP A 79 11.13 -0.96 -3.18
CA ASP A 79 12.28 -1.86 -3.04
C ASP A 79 11.84 -3.32 -3.21
N SER A 80 12.80 -4.25 -3.14
CA SER A 80 12.57 -5.67 -3.39
C SER A 80 11.57 -6.36 -2.45
N GLN A 81 11.25 -5.77 -1.29
CA GLN A 81 10.31 -6.34 -0.31
C GLN A 81 8.98 -5.58 -0.27
N SER A 82 8.78 -4.62 -1.16
CA SER A 82 7.59 -3.82 -1.24
C SER A 82 6.36 -4.62 -1.68
N ILE A 83 5.21 -4.28 -1.10
CA ILE A 83 3.92 -4.94 -1.35
C ILE A 83 2.98 -3.97 -2.05
N LEU A 84 2.41 -4.40 -3.17
CA LEU A 84 1.43 -3.63 -3.93
C LEU A 84 0.01 -4.12 -3.60
N LEU A 85 -0.91 -3.18 -3.35
CA LEU A 85 -2.33 -3.50 -3.17
C LEU A 85 -3.04 -3.42 -4.52
N ASP A 86 -3.47 -4.56 -5.03
CA ASP A 86 -4.10 -4.71 -6.34
C ASP A 86 -5.26 -5.70 -6.24
N GLU A 87 -6.38 -5.42 -6.92
CA GLU A 87 -7.56 -6.29 -6.90
C GLU A 87 -7.29 -7.71 -7.43
N GLY A 88 -6.34 -7.84 -8.37
CA GLY A 88 -5.88 -9.13 -8.91
C GLY A 88 -4.76 -9.77 -8.09
N GLY A 89 -4.38 -9.18 -6.96
CA GLY A 89 -3.35 -9.71 -6.06
C GLY A 89 -3.81 -10.96 -5.30
N LYS A 90 -2.87 -11.60 -4.60
CA LYS A 90 -3.16 -12.78 -3.79
C LYS A 90 -4.06 -12.40 -2.61
N LEU A 91 -5.14 -13.16 -2.41
CA LEU A 91 -5.99 -13.07 -1.23
C LEU A 91 -5.33 -13.76 -0.03
N TYR A 92 -5.49 -13.16 1.14
CA TYR A 92 -5.08 -13.70 2.42
C TYR A 92 -6.27 -13.63 3.38
N ASP A 93 -6.43 -14.66 4.20
CA ASP A 93 -7.19 -14.51 5.44
C ASP A 93 -6.32 -13.80 6.50
N SER A 94 -6.89 -13.55 7.68
CA SER A 94 -6.18 -12.80 8.72
C SER A 94 -4.94 -13.53 9.26
N PHE A 95 -4.95 -14.87 9.31
CA PHE A 95 -3.80 -15.65 9.77
C PHE A 95 -2.68 -15.66 8.74
N GLY A 96 -3.00 -15.93 7.47
CA GLY A 96 -2.03 -15.87 6.37
C GLY A 96 -1.46 -14.47 6.17
N PHE A 97 -2.25 -13.42 6.37
CA PHE A 97 -1.73 -12.05 6.38
C PHE A 97 -0.81 -11.81 7.58
N ALA A 98 -1.13 -12.34 8.77
CA ALA A 98 -0.25 -12.26 9.94
C ALA A 98 1.08 -13.01 9.72
N GLU A 99 1.07 -14.18 9.09
CA GLU A 99 2.28 -14.91 8.71
C GLU A 99 3.13 -14.10 7.72
N LEU A 100 2.52 -13.47 6.73
CA LEU A 100 3.21 -12.58 5.79
C LEU A 100 3.89 -11.42 6.54
N ILE A 101 3.16 -10.75 7.44
CA ILE A 101 3.72 -9.67 8.27
C ILE A 101 4.88 -10.18 9.13
N SER A 102 4.74 -11.33 9.79
CA SER A 102 5.80 -11.94 10.61
C SER A 102 7.07 -12.25 9.82
N LYS A 103 6.91 -12.77 8.59
CA LYS A 103 8.03 -13.03 7.67
C LYS A 103 8.77 -11.75 7.29
N LEU A 104 8.04 -10.67 7.01
CA LEU A 104 8.62 -9.36 6.67
C LEU A 104 9.32 -8.71 7.86
N ILE A 105 8.77 -8.85 9.08
CA ILE A 105 9.43 -8.39 10.30
C ILE A 105 10.78 -9.10 10.46
N SER A 106 10.79 -10.42 10.28
CA SER A 106 12.00 -11.25 10.45
C SER A 106 13.06 -10.94 9.40
N SER A 107 12.68 -10.69 8.13
CA SER A 107 13.64 -10.33 7.08
C SER A 107 14.29 -8.96 7.29
N GLN A 108 13.61 -8.06 8.00
CA GLN A 108 14.11 -6.73 8.37
C GLN A 108 15.00 -6.76 9.63
N GLY A 109 15.12 -7.87 10.36
CA GLY A 109 16.10 -7.97 11.45
C GLY A 109 17.56 -7.95 10.97
N ASN A 110 17.79 -8.39 9.73
CA ASN A 110 19.15 -8.61 9.20
C ASN A 110 19.77 -7.38 8.50
N LEU A 111 18.99 -6.41 8.05
CA LEU A 111 19.49 -5.24 7.32
C LEU A 111 19.87 -4.04 8.22
N HIS A 112 19.48 -4.05 9.51
CA HIS A 112 19.68 -2.93 10.44
C HIS A 112 21.15 -2.70 10.84
N ARG A 113 22.06 -3.62 10.50
CA ARG A 113 23.48 -3.53 10.88
C ARG A 113 24.34 -2.68 9.94
N ASN A 114 23.93 -2.43 8.70
CA ASN A 114 24.86 -1.91 7.67
C ASN A 114 24.41 -0.66 6.88
N ASN A 115 23.24 -0.04 7.11
CA ASN A 115 22.77 1.06 6.27
C ASN A 115 22.40 2.34 7.04
N LYS A 116 23.11 3.44 6.74
CA LYS A 116 22.99 4.79 7.36
C LYS A 116 21.76 5.59 6.91
N ASN A 117 20.98 5.13 5.92
CA ASN A 117 19.74 5.78 5.49
C ASN A 117 18.53 5.25 6.28
N LEU A 118 18.49 5.57 7.58
CA LEU A 118 17.52 5.03 8.55
C LEU A 118 16.06 5.49 8.30
N HIS A 119 15.85 6.53 7.50
CA HIS A 119 14.54 7.17 7.33
C HIS A 119 13.51 6.34 6.55
N ASN A 120 13.94 5.51 5.59
CA ASN A 120 13.05 4.74 4.69
C ASN A 120 13.06 3.23 4.97
N TYR A 121 13.50 2.83 6.16
CA TYR A 121 13.59 1.44 6.57
C TYR A 121 12.28 0.96 7.20
N GLY A 122 11.71 -0.14 6.68
CA GLY A 122 10.46 -0.70 7.17
C GLY A 122 9.71 -1.50 6.10
N ILE A 123 8.59 -2.12 6.50
CA ILE A 123 7.69 -2.81 5.57
C ILE A 123 6.95 -1.76 4.74
N LYS A 124 6.92 -1.91 3.41
CA LYS A 124 6.34 -0.90 2.51
C LYS A 124 5.12 -1.44 1.79
N PHE A 125 3.99 -0.76 1.94
CA PHE A 125 2.75 -0.99 1.20
C PHE A 125 2.49 0.15 0.23
N PHE A 126 1.96 -0.17 -0.94
CA PHE A 126 1.65 0.80 -1.99
C PHE A 126 0.20 0.68 -2.43
N ILE A 127 -0.49 1.81 -2.48
CA ILE A 127 -1.86 1.94 -2.97
C ILE A 127 -1.84 2.88 -4.18
N ALA A 128 -2.17 2.36 -5.36
CA ALA A 128 -2.23 3.15 -6.59
C ALA A 128 -3.43 4.12 -6.60
N GLY A 129 -3.44 5.02 -7.59
CA GLY A 129 -4.58 5.88 -7.87
C GLY A 129 -5.70 5.11 -8.58
N ALA A 130 -6.75 5.80 -9.01
CA ALA A 130 -7.96 5.22 -9.60
C ALA A 130 -7.78 4.34 -10.86
N PHE A 131 -6.57 4.30 -11.42
CA PHE A 131 -6.23 3.52 -12.62
C PHE A 131 -5.40 2.26 -12.30
N GLY A 132 -5.03 2.02 -11.04
CA GLY A 132 -4.22 0.87 -10.64
C GLY A 132 -2.74 0.98 -11.03
N PHE A 133 -1.99 -0.10 -10.81
CA PHE A 133 -0.56 -0.17 -11.16
C PHE A 133 -0.35 -0.50 -12.64
N HIS A 134 0.85 -0.17 -13.14
CA HIS A 134 1.33 -0.69 -14.41
C HIS A 134 1.69 -2.18 -14.27
N SER A 135 1.41 -2.98 -15.31
CA SER A 135 1.65 -4.44 -15.28
C SER A 135 3.11 -4.80 -15.02
N SER A 136 4.05 -3.97 -15.45
CA SER A 136 5.48 -4.16 -15.18
C SER A 136 5.84 -4.12 -13.69
N LEU A 137 5.10 -3.34 -12.87
CA LEU A 137 5.26 -3.35 -11.42
C LEU A 137 4.62 -4.60 -10.82
N LEU A 138 3.40 -4.93 -11.23
CA LEU A 138 2.67 -6.11 -10.74
C LEU A 138 3.44 -7.41 -10.98
N ALA A 139 4.15 -7.52 -12.11
CA ALA A 139 4.97 -8.68 -12.42
C ALA A 139 6.26 -8.78 -11.58
N LYS A 140 6.72 -7.67 -10.99
CA LYS A 140 8.02 -7.61 -10.29
C LYS A 140 7.87 -7.72 -8.77
N TYR A 141 6.75 -7.28 -8.21
CA TYR A 141 6.56 -7.15 -6.77
C TYR A 141 5.46 -8.07 -6.24
N HIS A 142 5.48 -8.32 -4.93
CA HIS A 142 4.41 -9.09 -4.30
C HIS A 142 3.11 -8.27 -4.28
N THR A 143 2.05 -8.82 -4.86
CA THR A 143 0.74 -8.17 -4.93
C THR A 143 -0.26 -8.85 -4.02
N ILE A 144 -0.96 -8.07 -3.19
CA ILE A 144 -2.03 -8.56 -2.32
C ILE A 144 -3.36 -7.92 -2.70
N SER A 145 -4.44 -8.69 -2.58
CA SER A 145 -5.80 -8.19 -2.70
C SER A 145 -6.46 -8.13 -1.32
N LEU A 146 -7.12 -7.02 -1.01
CA LEU A 146 -7.87 -6.86 0.24
C LEU A 146 -9.27 -7.46 0.17
N SER A 147 -9.79 -7.68 -1.03
CA SER A 147 -11.13 -8.19 -1.28
C SER A 147 -11.29 -8.57 -2.75
N PRO A 148 -12.16 -9.54 -3.09
CA PRO A 148 -12.64 -9.71 -4.46
C PRO A 148 -13.35 -8.47 -5.03
N MET A 149 -13.75 -7.52 -4.17
CA MET A 149 -14.39 -6.26 -4.56
C MET A 149 -13.39 -5.13 -4.77
N THR A 150 -13.73 -4.19 -5.66
CA THR A 150 -12.97 -2.96 -5.86
C THR A 150 -13.29 -1.93 -4.78
N PHE A 151 -12.29 -1.54 -4.00
CA PHE A 151 -12.40 -0.46 -3.03
C PHE A 151 -11.84 0.85 -3.55
N SER A 152 -12.44 1.97 -3.12
CA SER A 152 -11.76 3.27 -3.24
C SER A 152 -10.49 3.25 -2.40
N HIS A 153 -9.48 4.04 -2.79
CA HIS A 153 -8.22 4.13 -2.06
C HIS A 153 -8.40 4.51 -0.58
N LYS A 154 -9.44 5.27 -0.21
CA LYS A 154 -9.73 5.62 1.19
C LYS A 154 -10.14 4.40 2.00
N ILE A 155 -11.04 3.58 1.45
CA ILE A 155 -11.50 2.35 2.09
C ILE A 155 -10.39 1.31 2.10
N ALA A 156 -9.65 1.13 1.00
CA ALA A 156 -8.51 0.22 0.93
C ALA A 156 -7.46 0.55 2.02
N LYS A 157 -7.14 1.83 2.20
CA LYS A 157 -6.24 2.30 3.26
C LYS A 157 -6.76 1.93 4.66
N LEU A 158 -8.04 2.14 4.93
CA LEU A 158 -8.64 1.83 6.24
C LEU A 158 -8.63 0.32 6.52
N VAL A 159 -9.02 -0.50 5.52
CA VAL A 159 -9.01 -1.96 5.62
C VAL A 159 -7.59 -2.48 5.85
N LEU A 160 -6.60 -1.96 5.11
CA LEU A 160 -5.19 -2.31 5.31
C LEU A 160 -4.73 -2.00 6.75
N LEU A 161 -5.06 -0.83 7.28
CA LEU A 161 -4.69 -0.44 8.65
C LEU A 161 -5.31 -1.37 9.70
N GLU A 162 -6.58 -1.73 9.53
CA GLU A 162 -7.25 -2.68 10.43
C GLU A 162 -6.59 -4.06 10.35
N GLN A 163 -6.31 -4.56 9.15
CA GLN A 163 -5.67 -5.86 8.98
C GLN A 163 -4.23 -5.87 9.50
N ILE A 164 -3.47 -4.77 9.39
CA ILE A 164 -2.16 -4.63 10.03
C ILE A 164 -2.31 -4.75 11.55
N TYR A 165 -3.24 -4.01 12.15
CA TYR A 165 -3.48 -4.08 13.59
C TYR A 165 -3.91 -5.50 14.04
N ARG A 166 -4.76 -6.15 13.25
CA ARG A 166 -5.21 -7.54 13.48
C ARG A 166 -4.04 -8.52 13.40
N SER A 167 -3.18 -8.41 12.39
CA SER A 167 -1.98 -9.23 12.27
C SER A 167 -1.03 -9.03 13.45
N LEU A 168 -0.80 -7.79 13.87
CA LEU A 168 0.03 -7.52 15.06
C LEU A 168 -0.59 -8.12 16.32
N SER A 169 -1.92 -8.06 16.44
CA SER A 169 -2.64 -8.69 17.56
C SER A 169 -2.47 -10.21 17.55
N ILE A 170 -2.58 -10.86 16.40
CA ILE A 170 -2.35 -12.31 16.24
C ILE A 170 -0.91 -12.67 16.63
N ILE A 171 0.08 -11.96 16.07
CA ILE A 171 1.51 -12.21 16.30
C ILE A 171 1.87 -12.10 17.79
N ASN A 172 1.24 -11.18 18.52
CA ASN A 172 1.51 -10.92 19.93
C ASN A 172 0.54 -11.65 20.88
N ASN A 173 -0.29 -12.59 20.38
CA ASN A 173 -1.33 -13.27 21.17
C ASN A 173 -2.25 -12.31 21.96
N HIS A 174 -2.56 -11.15 21.37
CA HIS A 174 -3.36 -10.11 21.99
C HIS A 174 -4.87 -10.41 21.89
N PRO A 175 -5.67 -10.18 22.97
CA PRO A 175 -7.09 -10.57 23.04
C PRO A 175 -8.04 -9.83 22.10
N TYR A 176 -7.54 -8.89 21.29
CA TYR A 176 -8.32 -8.28 20.21
C TYR A 176 -8.68 -9.31 19.13
N HIS A 177 -7.81 -10.29 18.92
CA HIS A 177 -8.11 -11.42 18.06
C HIS A 177 -8.85 -12.48 18.90
N LYS A 178 -10.17 -12.33 18.99
CA LYS A 178 -11.11 -13.34 19.46
C LYS A 178 -12.05 -13.73 18.34
#